data_AF-A0A7C2PVL9-F1
#
_entry.id   AF-A0A7C2PVL9-F1
#
_cell.length_a   1.000
_cell.length_b   1.000
_cell.length_c   1.000
_cell.angle_alpha   90.00
_cell.angle_beta   90.00
_cell.angle_gamma   90.00
#
_symmetry.space_group_name_H-M   'P 1'
#
loop_
_entity.id
_entity.type
_entity.pdbx_description
1 polymer ?
#
loop_
_entity_poly.entity_id
_entity_poly.type
_entity_poly.pdbx_seq_one_letter_code
_entity_poly.pdbx_strand_id
1 'polypeptide(L)'
;MHRSPSPLILLTVLPAVTVAKPPTYLDSRTVLISFHTVEPTPVERVALWATGDDGRTWQLIEAERAGPTAVRFEAPRDGRYGFYLVLENAAGRSAEPPEPGTPPLVTVVVDTTAPTLHLRAAAYVDESTPPATLRLPVTVIDDNLGSAGTRLFYRTADALGWRDAGPMPVRAGQIDWPLPSDVAPPIDVRVVVTDLAGNRAVAEMRDVRGRRAADVELAADATLVPPSPPAVSHPAVAPTVSIPSPAATGEQHAAPKADSAATQPAVVAEAESAQRQREQAAALRRQAADFVQRGEFAAAIEQFSEALKLAPQDASLLVELGDALVRVKRFDDAGRRYQDALARSPQQRGALEGLALVAVSQRRYHDARRRLQELAELEPQDARAWLRLGDVERKLSNHAAARHAWSRVLQIHAAPPEVRAAAQERLRTASGK
;
A
#
# COMPACT_ATOMS: atom_id res chain seq x y z
N MET A 1 29.70 7.24 -46.81
CA MET A 1 30.48 7.20 -45.56
C MET A 1 29.50 7.24 -44.40
N HIS A 2 29.18 6.07 -43.84
CA HIS A 2 28.30 5.92 -42.68
C HIS A 2 29.08 6.30 -41.41
N ARG A 3 28.51 7.18 -40.58
CA ARG A 3 28.80 7.26 -39.15
C ARG A 3 27.54 6.87 -38.40
N SER A 4 27.67 5.83 -37.59
CA SER A 4 26.64 5.21 -36.77
C SER A 4 26.10 6.17 -35.70
N PRO A 5 24.77 6.20 -35.45
CA PRO A 5 24.21 6.87 -34.28
C PRO A 5 24.49 6.03 -33.02
N SER A 6 25.03 6.66 -31.99
CA SER A 6 25.25 6.07 -30.66
C SER A 6 23.91 5.97 -29.90
N PRO A 7 23.64 4.91 -29.11
CA PRO A 7 22.33 4.73 -28.49
C PRO A 7 22.24 5.28 -27.05
N LEU A 8 21.03 5.79 -26.79
CA LEU A 8 20.21 5.66 -25.58
C LEU A 8 20.53 6.49 -24.32
N ILE A 9 19.70 7.53 -24.15
CA ILE A 9 19.20 8.02 -22.86
C ILE A 9 18.60 6.85 -22.09
N LEU A 10 19.19 6.50 -20.96
CA LEU A 10 18.56 5.59 -20.02
C LEU A 10 17.53 6.38 -19.21
N LEU A 11 16.25 6.24 -19.58
CA LEU A 11 15.22 6.30 -18.56
C LEU A 11 15.48 5.14 -17.61
N THR A 12 15.61 5.40 -16.32
CA THR A 12 15.16 4.38 -15.35
C THR A 12 13.64 4.32 -15.36
N VAL A 13 13.11 3.83 -16.47
CA VAL A 13 11.92 3.00 -16.49
C VAL A 13 12.50 1.59 -16.55
N LEU A 14 12.39 0.87 -15.44
CA LEU A 14 12.95 -0.47 -15.29
C LEU A 14 12.57 -1.34 -16.50
N PRO A 15 13.54 -2.00 -17.18
CA PRO A 15 13.22 -2.96 -18.21
C PRO A 15 12.45 -4.15 -17.60
N ALA A 16 11.54 -4.67 -18.39
CA ALA A 16 10.50 -5.63 -18.05
C ALA A 16 11.04 -6.92 -17.41
N VAL A 17 10.68 -7.11 -16.13
CA VAL A 17 9.97 -8.32 -15.71
C VAL A 17 8.75 -7.81 -14.96
N THR A 18 7.60 -7.88 -15.63
CA THR A 18 6.31 -7.38 -15.16
C THR A 18 5.80 -8.24 -14.01
N VAL A 19 6.30 -8.02 -12.79
CA VAL A 19 5.45 -8.24 -11.63
C VAL A 19 4.55 -7.02 -11.56
N ALA A 20 3.28 -7.19 -11.92
CA ALA A 20 2.29 -6.13 -11.89
C ALA A 20 2.29 -5.49 -10.49
N LYS A 21 2.82 -4.28 -10.37
CA LYS A 21 2.70 -3.46 -9.16
C LYS A 21 1.21 -3.32 -8.86
N PRO A 22 0.75 -3.48 -7.60
CA PRO A 22 -0.65 -3.26 -7.28
C PRO A 22 -1.06 -1.82 -7.67
N PRO A 23 -2.30 -1.62 -8.15
CA PRO A 23 -2.75 -0.30 -8.56
C PRO A 23 -2.70 0.67 -7.38
N THR A 24 -2.36 1.92 -7.67
CA THR A 24 -2.48 3.02 -6.70
C THR A 24 -3.88 3.60 -6.80
N TYR A 25 -4.59 3.71 -5.68
CA TYR A 25 -5.92 4.29 -5.65
C TYR A 25 -5.82 5.79 -5.32
N LEU A 26 -6.59 6.62 -6.03
CA LEU A 26 -6.62 8.06 -5.85
C LEU A 26 -8.06 8.56 -5.70
N ASP A 27 -8.28 9.42 -4.72
CA ASP A 27 -9.53 10.16 -4.48
C ASP A 27 -9.71 11.38 -5.41
N SER A 28 -8.82 11.52 -6.41
CA SER A 28 -8.77 12.65 -7.32
C SER A 28 -8.59 12.21 -8.76
N ARG A 29 -9.28 12.91 -9.67
CA ARG A 29 -9.10 12.77 -11.13
C ARG A 29 -7.78 13.33 -11.62
N THR A 30 -7.12 14.15 -10.81
CA THR A 30 -5.80 14.65 -11.12
C THR A 30 -4.74 13.61 -10.78
N VAL A 31 -4.15 13.01 -11.81
CA VAL A 31 -3.04 12.07 -11.68
C VAL A 31 -1.73 12.81 -11.96
N LEU A 32 -0.87 12.89 -10.94
CA LEU A 32 0.48 13.43 -11.10
C LEU A 32 1.48 12.29 -11.34
N ILE A 33 2.08 12.27 -12.53
CA ILE A 33 3.02 11.23 -12.91
C ILE A 33 4.42 11.84 -12.91
N SER A 34 5.19 11.47 -11.89
CA SER A 34 6.57 11.95 -11.71
C SER A 34 7.56 11.03 -12.41
N PHE A 35 8.62 11.61 -12.97
CA PHE A 35 9.73 10.90 -13.60
C PHE A 35 11.07 11.51 -13.15
N HIS A 36 12.13 10.70 -13.19
CA HIS A 36 13.48 11.16 -12.87
C HIS A 36 14.42 10.86 -14.04
N THR A 37 15.29 11.80 -14.38
CA THR A 37 16.38 11.59 -15.34
C THR A 37 17.66 11.23 -14.61
N VAL A 38 18.45 10.31 -15.20
CA VAL A 38 19.74 9.88 -14.64
C VAL A 38 20.82 10.95 -14.88
N GLU A 39 20.70 11.70 -15.97
CA GLU A 39 21.64 12.76 -16.36
C GLU A 39 21.01 14.16 -16.23
N PRO A 40 21.82 15.22 -16.04
CA PRO A 40 21.35 16.60 -15.91
C PRO A 40 20.82 17.19 -17.23
N THR A 41 20.72 16.39 -18.30
CA THR A 41 20.18 16.81 -19.59
C THR A 41 18.68 17.12 -19.45
N PRO A 42 18.26 18.37 -19.69
CA PRO A 42 16.87 18.77 -19.52
C PRO A 42 15.97 17.99 -20.48
N VAL A 43 14.85 17.49 -19.96
CA VAL A 43 13.81 16.87 -20.80
C VAL A 43 13.15 17.96 -21.62
N GLU A 44 13.15 17.81 -22.94
CA GLU A 44 12.56 18.76 -23.87
C GLU A 44 11.10 18.42 -24.12
N ARG A 45 10.79 17.14 -24.34
CA ARG A 45 9.44 16.65 -24.58
C ARG A 45 9.11 15.43 -23.72
N VAL A 46 7.86 15.38 -23.26
CA VAL A 46 7.30 14.23 -22.54
C VAL A 46 6.08 13.75 -23.32
N ALA A 47 6.13 12.51 -23.81
CA ALA A 47 5.00 11.83 -24.42
C ALA A 47 4.42 10.86 -23.38
N LEU A 48 3.26 11.23 -22.84
CA LEU A 48 2.49 10.38 -21.94
C LEU A 48 1.53 9.52 -22.75
N TRP A 49 1.63 8.21 -22.61
CA TRP A 49 0.69 7.27 -23.17
C TRP A 49 -0.19 6.71 -22.07
N ALA A 50 -1.48 6.54 -22.35
CA ALA A 50 -2.44 5.95 -21.42
C ALA A 50 -3.19 4.78 -22.06
N THR A 51 -3.60 3.85 -21.22
CA THR A 51 -4.42 2.69 -21.57
C THR A 51 -5.54 2.53 -20.54
N GLY A 52 -6.73 2.16 -21.01
CA GLY A 52 -7.87 1.79 -20.15
C GLY A 52 -8.16 0.28 -20.15
N ASP A 53 -7.31 -0.54 -20.77
CA ASP A 53 -7.52 -1.97 -21.03
C ASP A 53 -6.25 -2.81 -20.79
N ASP A 54 -5.47 -2.43 -19.78
CA ASP A 54 -4.23 -3.08 -19.35
C ASP A 54 -3.20 -3.25 -20.49
N GLY A 55 -3.11 -2.26 -21.37
CA GLY A 55 -2.07 -2.15 -22.40
C GLY A 55 -2.45 -2.79 -23.74
N ARG A 56 -3.68 -3.28 -23.92
CA ARG A 56 -4.16 -3.78 -25.22
C ARG A 56 -4.26 -2.66 -26.25
N THR A 57 -4.69 -1.48 -25.82
CA THR A 57 -4.68 -0.27 -26.63
C THR A 57 -3.98 0.87 -25.89
N TRP A 58 -3.20 1.64 -26.65
CA TRP A 58 -2.43 2.78 -26.15
C TRP A 58 -2.83 4.03 -26.90
N GLN A 59 -3.01 5.12 -26.16
CA GLN A 59 -3.30 6.43 -26.72
C GLN A 59 -2.28 7.44 -26.21
N LEU A 60 -1.75 8.26 -27.11
CA LEU A 60 -0.90 9.40 -26.74
C LEU A 60 -1.80 10.48 -26.16
N ILE A 61 -1.48 10.92 -24.95
CA ILE A 61 -2.23 11.91 -24.20
C ILE A 61 -1.46 13.22 -24.19
N GLU A 62 -2.17 14.30 -24.49
CA GLU A 62 -1.69 15.64 -24.19
C GLU A 62 -1.69 15.84 -22.68
N ALA A 63 -0.52 15.77 -22.06
CA ALA A 63 -0.33 15.96 -20.64
C ALA A 63 0.32 17.32 -20.37
N GLU A 64 -0.20 18.04 -19.37
CA GLU A 64 0.38 19.32 -18.97
C GLU A 64 1.68 19.06 -18.20
N ARG A 65 2.74 19.79 -18.56
CA ARG A 65 4.02 19.69 -17.85
C ARG A 65 3.90 20.33 -16.47
N ALA A 66 3.85 19.51 -15.43
CA ALA A 66 3.76 19.92 -14.04
C ALA A 66 5.16 20.10 -13.41
N GLY A 67 5.99 20.95 -14.02
CA GLY A 67 7.36 21.21 -13.60
C GLY A 67 8.42 20.38 -14.36
N PRO A 68 9.67 20.32 -13.86
CA PRO A 68 10.78 19.71 -14.59
C PRO A 68 10.69 18.17 -14.67
N THR A 69 10.01 17.55 -13.71
CA THR A 69 10.04 16.11 -13.44
C THR A 69 8.66 15.48 -13.28
N ALA A 70 7.59 16.14 -13.72
CA ALA A 70 6.25 15.58 -13.64
C ALA A 70 5.35 16.05 -14.77
N VAL A 71 4.37 15.21 -15.08
CA VAL A 71 3.24 15.55 -15.95
C VAL A 71 1.94 15.33 -15.21
N ARG A 72 0.97 16.18 -15.50
CA ARG A 72 -0.37 16.11 -14.98
C ARG A 72 -1.29 15.51 -16.04
N PHE A 73 -2.04 14.50 -15.63
CA PHE A 73 -3.14 13.93 -16.40
C PHE A 73 -4.44 14.13 -15.64
N GLU A 74 -5.49 14.57 -16.35
CA GLU A 74 -6.83 14.68 -15.79
C GLU A 74 -7.67 13.52 -16.30
N ALA A 75 -8.04 12.60 -15.41
CA ALA A 75 -8.84 11.45 -15.76
C ALA A 75 -10.27 11.88 -16.14
N PRO A 76 -10.80 11.47 -17.31
CA PRO A 76 -12.12 11.89 -17.76
C PRO A 76 -13.25 11.35 -16.87
N ARG A 77 -13.02 10.18 -16.24
CA ARG A 77 -13.95 9.54 -15.32
C ARG A 77 -13.21 8.61 -14.36
N ASP A 78 -13.93 8.13 -13.37
CA ASP A 78 -13.45 7.12 -12.43
C ASP A 78 -13.20 5.82 -13.19
N GLY A 79 -12.16 5.09 -12.80
CA GLY A 79 -11.73 3.88 -13.50
C GLY A 79 -10.24 3.59 -13.38
N ARG A 80 -9.84 2.48 -14.00
CA ARG A 80 -8.46 2.01 -14.02
C ARG A 80 -7.73 2.56 -15.25
N TYR A 81 -6.57 3.15 -15.01
CA TYR A 81 -5.70 3.74 -16.02
C TYR A 81 -4.30 3.15 -15.88
N GLY A 82 -3.74 2.68 -17.00
CA GLY A 82 -2.34 2.35 -17.14
C GLY A 82 -1.60 3.48 -17.86
N PHE A 83 -0.36 3.75 -17.47
CA PHE A 83 0.47 4.80 -18.07
C PHE A 83 1.81 4.27 -18.55
N TYR A 84 2.31 4.86 -19.63
CA TYR A 84 3.64 4.62 -20.19
C TYR A 84 4.26 5.97 -20.59
N LEU A 85 5.54 6.18 -20.32
CA LEU A 85 6.20 7.46 -20.56
C LEU A 85 7.37 7.32 -21.52
N VAL A 86 7.40 8.19 -22.52
CA VAL A 86 8.52 8.38 -23.43
C VAL A 86 9.03 9.80 -23.25
N LEU A 87 10.25 9.95 -22.72
CA LEU A 87 10.91 11.26 -22.59
C LEU A 87 11.85 11.46 -23.77
N GLU A 88 12.03 12.71 -24.18
CA GLU A 88 12.92 13.08 -25.27
C GLU A 88 13.74 14.31 -24.89
N ASN A 89 15.01 14.29 -25.26
CA ASN A 89 15.95 15.40 -25.13
C ASN A 89 16.92 15.39 -26.32
N ALA A 90 17.94 16.25 -26.30
CA ALA A 90 18.96 16.34 -27.34
C ALA A 90 19.69 15.02 -27.69
N ALA A 91 19.70 14.03 -26.79
CA ALA A 91 20.30 12.70 -27.01
C ALA A 91 19.30 11.67 -27.60
N GLY A 92 18.06 12.06 -27.91
CA GLY A 92 17.03 11.21 -28.51
C GLY A 92 15.87 10.88 -27.56
N ARG A 93 15.22 9.73 -27.78
CA ARG A 93 14.11 9.22 -26.96
C ARG A 93 14.59 8.24 -25.92
N SER A 94 13.87 8.17 -24.81
CA SER A 94 14.16 7.28 -23.70
C SER A 94 13.64 5.85 -23.88
N ALA A 95 12.61 5.69 -24.71
CA ALA A 95 11.98 4.42 -25.06
C ALA A 95 11.20 4.61 -26.37
N GLU A 96 10.88 3.51 -27.06
CA GLU A 96 9.93 3.56 -28.17
C GLU A 96 8.49 3.71 -27.64
N PRO A 97 7.57 4.29 -28.46
CA PRO A 97 6.15 4.28 -28.15
C PRO A 97 5.63 2.86 -27.87
N PRO A 98 4.69 2.70 -26.91
CA PRO A 98 4.17 1.39 -26.56
C PRO A 98 3.31 0.81 -27.69
N GLU A 99 3.59 -0.45 -28.04
CA GLU A 99 2.77 -1.24 -28.97
C GLU A 99 1.62 -1.93 -28.22
N PRO A 100 0.51 -2.30 -28.90
CA PRO A 100 -0.54 -3.14 -28.33
C PRO A 100 0.01 -4.39 -27.64
N GLY A 101 -0.37 -4.60 -26.38
CA GLY A 101 0.12 -5.67 -25.51
C GLY A 101 1.31 -5.27 -24.63
N THR A 102 1.90 -4.08 -24.83
CA THR A 102 2.90 -3.54 -23.91
C THR A 102 2.25 -3.27 -22.55
N PRO A 103 2.76 -3.83 -21.44
CA PRO A 103 2.16 -3.61 -20.14
C PRO A 103 2.40 -2.19 -19.63
N PRO A 104 1.48 -1.62 -18.84
CA PRO A 104 1.66 -0.29 -18.27
C PRO A 104 2.79 -0.25 -17.22
N LEU A 105 3.50 0.88 -17.17
CA LEU A 105 4.55 1.14 -16.19
C LEU A 105 3.97 1.45 -14.81
N VAL A 106 2.86 2.18 -14.80
CA VAL A 106 2.13 2.57 -13.61
C VAL A 106 0.65 2.33 -13.85
N THR A 107 -0.01 1.69 -12.89
CA THR A 107 -1.46 1.53 -12.89
C THR A 107 -2.06 2.30 -11.74
N VAL A 108 -3.06 3.12 -12.05
CA VAL A 108 -3.82 3.95 -11.12
C VAL A 108 -5.29 3.60 -11.23
N VAL A 109 -5.98 3.53 -10.11
CA VAL A 109 -7.45 3.49 -10.06
C VAL A 109 -7.90 4.83 -9.51
N VAL A 110 -8.53 5.62 -10.37
CA VAL A 110 -9.16 6.88 -9.97
C VAL A 110 -10.55 6.52 -9.47
N ASP A 111 -10.80 6.81 -8.20
CA ASP A 111 -12.09 6.60 -7.56
C ASP A 111 -12.39 7.81 -6.68
N THR A 112 -13.29 8.67 -7.17
CA THR A 112 -13.71 9.88 -6.47
C THR A 112 -15.04 9.68 -5.74
N THR A 113 -15.60 8.46 -5.80
CA THR A 113 -16.91 8.16 -5.29
C THR A 113 -16.79 7.66 -3.87
N ALA A 114 -17.46 8.33 -2.93
CA ALA A 114 -17.49 7.87 -1.55
C ALA A 114 -18.37 6.61 -1.40
N PRO A 115 -17.99 5.69 -0.49
CA PRO A 115 -18.82 4.54 -0.18
C PRO A 115 -20.23 4.97 0.28
N THR A 116 -21.23 4.16 -0.04
CA THR A 116 -22.57 4.36 0.52
C THR A 116 -22.73 3.51 1.77
N LEU A 117 -23.09 4.14 2.90
CA LEU A 117 -23.25 3.47 4.19
C LEU A 117 -24.64 3.73 4.77
N HIS A 118 -25.40 2.66 4.98
CA HIS A 118 -26.69 2.69 5.66
C HIS A 118 -26.62 1.88 6.95
N LEU A 119 -26.90 2.53 8.09
CA LEU A 119 -27.09 1.86 9.38
C LEU A 119 -28.57 1.57 9.60
N ARG A 120 -28.88 0.37 10.06
CA ARG A 120 -30.22 0.00 10.53
C ARG A 120 -30.24 -0.02 12.06
N ALA A 121 -31.44 -0.19 12.62
CA ALA A 121 -31.64 -0.21 14.06
C ALA A 121 -30.74 -1.25 14.75
N ALA A 122 -29.98 -0.79 15.76
CA ALA A 122 -29.14 -1.66 16.57
C ALA A 122 -29.97 -2.55 17.50
N ALA A 123 -29.46 -3.74 17.80
CA ALA A 123 -30.01 -4.63 18.81
C ALA A 123 -28.90 -5.15 19.72
N TYR A 124 -29.23 -5.42 20.98
CA TYR A 124 -28.31 -6.08 21.89
C TYR A 124 -28.52 -7.59 21.78
N VAL A 125 -27.43 -8.33 21.65
CA VAL A 125 -27.44 -9.78 21.54
C VAL A 125 -26.83 -10.35 22.81
N ASP A 126 -27.59 -11.25 23.43
CA ASP A 126 -27.27 -12.03 24.63
C ASP A 126 -27.14 -11.20 25.93
N GLU A 127 -28.27 -11.02 26.63
CA GLU A 127 -28.33 -10.42 27.97
C GLU A 127 -27.86 -11.39 29.08
N SER A 128 -27.63 -12.67 28.75
CA SER A 128 -27.43 -13.73 29.75
C SER A 128 -25.99 -13.87 30.22
N THR A 129 -25.01 -13.35 29.47
CA THR A 129 -23.60 -13.35 29.85
C THR A 129 -22.91 -12.04 29.45
N PRO A 130 -22.55 -11.15 30.39
CA PRO A 130 -21.78 -9.96 30.07
C PRO A 130 -20.37 -10.31 29.54
N PRO A 131 -19.79 -9.49 28.63
CA PRO A 131 -20.33 -8.23 28.13
C PRO A 131 -21.38 -8.39 27.03
N ALA A 132 -22.42 -7.55 27.09
CA ALA A 132 -23.44 -7.48 26.05
C ALA A 132 -22.81 -7.09 24.70
N THR A 133 -23.29 -7.69 23.61
CA THR A 133 -22.82 -7.37 22.27
C THR A 133 -23.84 -6.47 21.56
N LEU A 134 -23.38 -5.33 21.02
CA LEU A 134 -24.19 -4.47 20.17
C LEU A 134 -24.09 -4.96 18.73
N ARG A 135 -25.21 -5.44 18.20
CA ARG A 135 -25.35 -5.78 16.79
C ARG A 135 -25.87 -4.58 16.02
N LEU A 136 -25.10 -4.16 15.03
CA LEU A 136 -25.40 -3.05 14.13
C LEU A 136 -25.57 -3.62 12.71
N PRO A 137 -26.79 -3.82 12.21
CA PRO A 137 -26.98 -4.20 10.83
C PRO A 137 -26.62 -3.04 9.91
N VAL A 138 -25.72 -3.29 8.95
CA VAL A 138 -25.17 -2.25 8.06
C VAL A 138 -25.21 -2.70 6.60
N THR A 139 -25.45 -1.76 5.70
CA THR A 139 -25.30 -1.99 4.26
C THR A 139 -24.24 -1.03 3.75
N VAL A 140 -23.15 -1.59 3.23
CA VAL A 140 -22.05 -0.84 2.60
C VAL A 140 -22.04 -1.20 1.12
N ILE A 141 -22.06 -0.20 0.25
CA ILE A 141 -22.01 -0.38 -1.20
C ILE A 141 -20.87 0.48 -1.73
N ASP A 142 -19.86 -0.17 -2.31
CA ASP A 142 -18.67 0.45 -2.86
C ASP A 142 -17.90 -0.58 -3.71
N ASP A 143 -17.34 -0.15 -4.84
CA ASP A 143 -16.62 -1.03 -5.78
C ASP A 143 -15.13 -1.23 -5.42
N ASN A 144 -14.57 -0.36 -4.57
CA ASN A 144 -13.16 -0.35 -4.16
C ASN A 144 -13.01 -0.44 -2.63
N LEU A 145 -13.91 -1.17 -1.98
CA LEU A 145 -13.89 -1.34 -0.53
C LEU A 145 -12.77 -2.30 -0.08
N GLY A 146 -11.84 -1.79 0.72
CA GLY A 146 -10.81 -2.62 1.35
C GLY A 146 -11.34 -3.46 2.53
N SER A 147 -10.61 -4.50 2.91
CA SER A 147 -10.98 -5.40 4.02
C SER A 147 -10.92 -4.78 5.42
N ALA A 148 -10.30 -3.60 5.57
CA ALA A 148 -10.04 -2.93 6.85
C ALA A 148 -10.67 -1.52 6.96
N GLY A 149 -11.53 -1.13 6.01
CA GLY A 149 -12.03 0.24 5.87
C GLY A 149 -13.02 0.72 6.93
N THR A 150 -13.59 -0.18 7.74
CA THR A 150 -14.68 0.13 8.67
C THR A 150 -14.19 0.34 10.10
N ARG A 151 -14.57 1.48 10.69
CA ARG A 151 -14.20 1.87 12.04
C ARG A 151 -15.41 2.35 12.83
N LEU A 152 -15.49 1.97 14.09
CA LEU A 152 -16.58 2.31 14.97
C LEU A 152 -16.14 3.34 16.01
N PHE A 153 -16.98 4.34 16.22
CA PHE A 153 -16.86 5.31 17.29
C PHE A 153 -18.13 5.31 18.11
N TYR A 154 -18.02 5.61 19.40
CA TYR A 154 -19.16 5.72 20.29
C TYR A 154 -19.02 6.90 21.23
N ARG A 155 -20.13 7.35 21.79
CA ARG A 155 -20.18 8.41 22.79
C ARG A 155 -21.25 8.06 23.82
N THR A 156 -20.89 8.12 25.10
CA THR A 156 -21.83 7.98 26.22
C THR A 156 -22.52 9.32 26.51
N ALA A 157 -23.67 9.29 27.18
CA ALA A 157 -24.47 10.49 27.44
C ALA A 157 -23.73 11.59 28.23
N ASP A 158 -22.73 11.21 29.03
CA ASP A 158 -21.90 12.08 29.85
C ASP A 158 -20.60 12.55 29.16
N ALA A 159 -20.28 12.01 27.98
CA ALA A 159 -19.04 12.31 27.27
C ALA A 159 -19.21 13.41 26.22
N LEU A 160 -18.30 14.40 26.25
CA LEU A 160 -18.28 15.50 25.27
C LEU A 160 -17.72 15.09 23.89
N GLY A 161 -17.03 13.96 23.78
CA GLY A 161 -16.30 13.54 22.57
C GLY A 161 -16.54 12.08 22.17
N TRP A 162 -16.31 11.79 20.89
CA TRP A 162 -16.34 10.44 20.34
C TRP A 162 -15.12 9.63 20.82
N ARG A 163 -15.35 8.44 21.35
CA ARG A 163 -14.34 7.43 21.69
C ARG A 163 -14.19 6.46 20.52
N ASP A 164 -12.96 6.09 20.18
CA ASP A 164 -12.64 5.12 19.12
C ASP A 164 -12.79 3.69 19.68
N ALA A 165 -13.70 2.91 19.11
CA ALA A 165 -13.86 1.49 19.43
C ALA A 165 -12.94 0.59 18.58
N GLY A 166 -12.23 1.15 17.60
CA GLY A 166 -11.29 0.46 16.74
C GLY A 166 -11.90 -0.06 15.43
N PRO A 167 -11.13 -0.84 14.66
CA PRO A 167 -11.58 -1.43 13.41
C PRO A 167 -12.68 -2.47 13.68
N MET A 168 -13.77 -2.38 12.93
CA MET A 168 -14.94 -3.25 13.08
C MET A 168 -15.31 -3.82 11.71
N PRO A 169 -14.83 -5.02 11.35
CA PRO A 169 -15.13 -5.61 10.06
C PRO A 169 -16.62 -5.90 9.93
N VAL A 170 -17.19 -5.56 8.79
CA VAL A 170 -18.57 -5.93 8.44
C VAL A 170 -18.60 -7.41 8.06
N ARG A 171 -19.35 -8.22 8.80
CA ARG A 171 -19.54 -9.65 8.52
C ARG A 171 -21.01 -9.91 8.25
N ALA A 172 -21.31 -10.50 7.10
CA ALA A 172 -22.68 -10.82 6.68
C ALA A 172 -23.67 -9.63 6.81
N GLY A 173 -23.22 -8.41 6.48
CA GLY A 173 -24.05 -7.20 6.56
C GLY A 173 -24.29 -6.69 7.99
N GLN A 174 -23.45 -7.07 8.95
CA GLN A 174 -23.59 -6.67 10.34
C GLN A 174 -22.22 -6.37 10.97
N ILE A 175 -22.21 -5.46 11.95
CA ILE A 175 -21.10 -5.21 12.85
C ILE A 175 -21.53 -5.68 14.24
N ASP A 176 -20.83 -6.67 14.76
CA ASP A 176 -21.01 -7.14 16.14
C ASP A 176 -19.91 -6.52 17.01
N TRP A 177 -20.30 -5.58 17.85
CA TRP A 177 -19.38 -4.87 18.75
C TRP A 177 -19.58 -5.32 20.20
N PRO A 178 -18.61 -6.03 20.81
CA PRO A 178 -18.67 -6.34 22.23
C PRO A 178 -18.51 -5.05 23.04
N LEU A 179 -19.54 -4.66 23.80
CA LEU A 179 -19.46 -3.44 24.60
C LEU A 179 -18.42 -3.62 25.72
N PRO A 180 -17.51 -2.64 25.91
CA PRO A 180 -16.70 -2.58 27.11
C PRO A 180 -17.58 -2.49 28.37
N SER A 181 -17.13 -3.06 29.49
CA SER A 181 -17.88 -3.07 30.75
C SER A 181 -18.09 -1.68 31.37
N ASP A 182 -17.32 -0.68 30.96
CA ASP A 182 -17.47 0.73 31.34
C ASP A 182 -18.50 1.50 30.51
N VAL A 183 -19.12 0.87 29.52
CA VAL A 183 -20.06 1.52 28.59
C VAL A 183 -21.49 1.11 28.92
N ALA A 184 -22.25 2.04 29.50
CA ALA A 184 -23.67 1.87 29.79
C ALA A 184 -24.54 2.57 28.72
N PRO A 185 -25.61 1.92 28.22
CA PRO A 185 -26.60 2.57 27.36
C PRO A 185 -27.38 3.68 28.12
N PRO A 186 -27.91 4.71 27.43
CA PRO A 186 -27.86 4.94 25.99
C PRO A 186 -26.49 5.44 25.52
N ILE A 187 -26.13 5.04 24.31
CA ILE A 187 -24.93 5.50 23.62
C ILE A 187 -25.26 6.00 22.23
N ASP A 188 -24.49 6.97 21.75
CA ASP A 188 -24.44 7.31 20.34
C ASP A 188 -23.35 6.49 19.67
N VAL A 189 -23.61 6.07 18.45
CA VAL A 189 -22.70 5.26 17.63
C VAL A 189 -22.47 5.98 16.31
N ARG A 190 -21.22 5.96 15.84
CA ARG A 190 -20.81 6.45 14.54
C ARG A 190 -19.98 5.39 13.85
N VAL A 191 -20.41 4.98 12.67
CA VAL A 191 -19.65 4.08 11.79
C VAL A 191 -19.03 4.92 10.70
N VAL A 192 -17.73 4.75 10.49
CA VAL A 192 -16.97 5.37 9.41
C VAL A 192 -16.46 4.26 8.51
N VAL A 193 -16.76 4.33 7.23
CA VAL A 193 -16.21 3.44 6.21
C VAL A 193 -15.29 4.26 5.31
N THR A 194 -14.10 3.72 5.02
CA THR A 194 -13.10 4.32 4.14
C THR A 194 -12.75 3.31 3.04
N ASP A 195 -12.83 3.72 1.78
CA ASP A 195 -12.42 2.87 0.65
C ASP A 195 -10.88 2.83 0.47
N LEU A 196 -10.40 2.19 -0.60
CA LEU A 196 -8.96 2.14 -0.91
C LEU A 196 -8.38 3.47 -1.43
N ALA A 197 -9.22 4.37 -1.97
CA ALA A 197 -8.82 5.69 -2.46
C ALA A 197 -8.76 6.75 -1.34
N GLY A 198 -9.39 6.48 -0.20
CA GLY A 198 -9.49 7.37 0.94
C GLY A 198 -10.83 8.09 1.07
N ASN A 199 -11.82 7.83 0.20
CA ASN A 199 -13.14 8.43 0.34
C ASN A 199 -13.88 7.82 1.53
N ARG A 200 -14.69 8.64 2.21
CA ARG A 200 -15.28 8.30 3.51
C ARG A 200 -16.79 8.45 3.53
N ALA A 201 -17.45 7.42 4.06
CA ALA A 201 -18.86 7.46 4.43
C ALA A 201 -18.97 7.49 5.96
N VAL A 202 -19.91 8.28 6.47
CA VAL A 202 -20.20 8.35 7.90
C VAL A 202 -21.69 8.16 8.12
N ALA A 203 -22.05 7.26 9.02
CA ALA A 203 -23.41 7.11 9.48
C ALA A 203 -23.42 7.11 11.00
N GLU A 204 -24.41 7.79 11.57
CA GLU A 204 -24.57 7.95 13.00
C GLU A 204 -25.93 7.43 13.43
N MET A 205 -25.97 6.85 14.62
CA MET A 205 -27.19 6.46 15.31
C MET A 205 -27.10 6.98 16.72
N ARG A 206 -28.09 7.77 17.12
CA ARG A 206 -28.13 8.39 18.45
C ARG A 206 -29.06 7.63 19.36
N ASP A 207 -28.82 7.76 20.66
CA ASP A 207 -29.71 7.26 21.69
C ASP A 207 -30.01 5.76 21.57
N VAL A 208 -28.96 4.94 21.36
CA VAL A 208 -29.06 3.49 21.23
C VAL A 208 -29.35 2.87 22.60
N ARG A 209 -30.64 2.87 22.95
CA ARG A 209 -31.23 2.16 24.10
C ARG A 209 -31.54 0.74 23.63
N GLY A 210 -30.96 -0.28 24.23
CA GLY A 210 -31.19 -1.64 23.78
C GLY A 210 -32.66 -2.02 23.76
N ARG A 211 -33.21 -2.27 22.58
CA ARG A 211 -34.48 -2.99 22.45
C ARG A 211 -34.18 -4.48 22.32
N ARG A 212 -35.01 -5.31 22.95
CA ARG A 212 -34.94 -6.77 22.81
C ARG A 212 -35.13 -7.14 21.34
N ALA A 213 -34.36 -8.11 20.86
CA ALA A 213 -34.45 -8.61 19.49
C ALA A 213 -35.88 -9.04 19.08
N ALA A 214 -36.71 -9.44 20.04
CA ALA A 214 -38.11 -9.83 19.84
C ALA A 214 -39.05 -8.66 19.43
N ASP A 215 -38.67 -7.40 19.68
CA ASP A 215 -39.50 -6.23 19.38
C ASP A 215 -39.21 -5.63 17.98
N VAL A 216 -38.21 -6.15 17.27
CA VAL A 216 -37.77 -5.64 15.95
C VAL A 216 -38.57 -6.28 14.79
N GLU A 217 -39.16 -7.46 15.00
CA GLU A 217 -39.96 -8.15 13.96
C GLU A 217 -41.34 -7.51 13.71
N LEU A 218 -41.85 -6.64 14.59
CA LEU A 218 -43.19 -6.04 14.43
C LEU A 218 -43.25 -4.69 13.70
N ALA A 219 -42.11 -4.13 13.26
CA ALA A 219 -42.07 -2.85 12.54
C ALA A 219 -41.70 -2.99 11.05
N ALA A 220 -41.61 -4.23 10.54
CA ALA A 220 -41.38 -4.52 9.14
C ALA A 220 -42.69 -4.56 8.34
N ASP A 221 -43.49 -3.49 8.43
CA ASP A 221 -44.59 -3.26 7.49
C ASP A 221 -44.64 -1.79 7.10
N ALA A 222 -43.69 -1.41 6.26
CA ALA A 222 -43.77 -0.22 5.42
C ALA A 222 -43.07 -0.58 4.11
N THR A 223 -43.90 -0.99 3.15
CA THR A 223 -43.61 -1.17 1.74
C THR A 223 -42.72 -0.06 1.20
N LEU A 224 -41.44 -0.39 0.98
CA LEU A 224 -40.58 0.34 0.06
C LEU A 224 -40.05 -0.68 -0.93
N VAL A 225 -40.63 -0.60 -2.13
CA VAL A 225 -40.21 -1.30 -3.34
C VAL A 225 -38.69 -1.13 -3.48
N PRO A 226 -37.90 -2.22 -3.54
CA PRO A 226 -36.48 -2.09 -3.85
C PRO A 226 -36.35 -1.41 -5.22
N PRO A 227 -35.49 -0.39 -5.39
CA PRO A 227 -35.18 0.06 -6.74
C PRO A 227 -34.66 -1.16 -7.51
N SER A 228 -35.22 -1.39 -8.70
CA SER A 228 -34.85 -2.50 -9.56
C SER A 228 -33.32 -2.58 -9.67
N PRO A 229 -32.72 -3.77 -9.50
CA PRO A 229 -31.28 -3.92 -9.66
C PRO A 229 -30.90 -3.42 -11.06
N PRO A 230 -29.82 -2.63 -11.23
CA PRO A 230 -29.21 -2.54 -12.54
C PRO A 230 -28.82 -3.97 -12.93
N ALA A 231 -29.09 -4.32 -14.19
CA ALA A 231 -28.98 -5.67 -14.71
C ALA A 231 -27.69 -6.36 -14.23
N VAL A 232 -27.85 -7.54 -13.64
CA VAL A 232 -26.76 -8.41 -13.20
C VAL A 232 -25.83 -8.65 -14.38
N SER A 233 -24.67 -8.00 -14.34
CA SER A 233 -23.55 -8.32 -15.21
C SER A 233 -22.63 -9.22 -14.39
N HIS A 234 -22.59 -10.50 -14.74
CA HIS A 234 -21.56 -11.46 -14.33
C HIS A 234 -20.15 -10.84 -14.46
N PRO A 235 -19.11 -11.32 -13.73
CA PRO A 235 -17.89 -10.57 -13.43
C PRO A 235 -17.25 -10.10 -14.73
N ALA A 236 -17.51 -8.84 -15.06
CA ALA A 236 -16.96 -8.21 -16.23
C ALA A 236 -15.63 -7.61 -15.82
N VAL A 237 -14.60 -8.02 -16.56
CA VAL A 237 -13.43 -7.19 -16.88
C VAL A 237 -13.79 -5.71 -16.67
N ALA A 238 -13.05 -5.01 -15.80
CA ALA A 238 -13.24 -3.59 -15.56
C ALA A 238 -13.51 -2.87 -16.89
N PRO A 239 -14.55 -2.03 -16.99
CA PRO A 239 -14.99 -1.50 -18.27
C PRO A 239 -13.83 -0.75 -18.92
N THR A 240 -13.45 -1.19 -20.11
CA THR A 240 -12.45 -0.51 -20.95
C THR A 240 -12.81 0.97 -21.04
N VAL A 241 -11.92 1.83 -20.51
CA VAL A 241 -12.11 3.27 -20.64
C VAL A 241 -11.70 3.69 -22.03
N SER A 242 -12.69 3.94 -22.90
CA SER A 242 -12.46 4.67 -24.15
C SER A 242 -12.06 6.09 -23.82
N ILE A 243 -10.77 6.39 -23.97
CA ILE A 243 -10.25 7.75 -23.91
C ILE A 243 -10.63 8.43 -25.24
N PRO A 244 -11.39 9.54 -25.24
CA PRO A 244 -11.80 10.20 -26.48
C PRO A 244 -10.63 10.97 -27.10
N SER A 245 -10.44 10.81 -28.41
CA SER A 245 -9.44 11.52 -29.22
C SER A 245 -10.14 12.59 -30.10
N PRO A 246 -9.54 13.77 -30.36
CA PRO A 246 -10.08 14.70 -31.36
C PRO A 246 -9.90 14.13 -32.77
N ALA A 247 -10.93 14.28 -33.59
CA ALA A 247 -11.06 13.68 -34.92
C ALA A 247 -9.97 14.11 -35.91
N ALA A 248 -9.38 13.15 -36.64
CA ALA A 248 -9.05 13.26 -38.07
C ALA A 248 -8.54 11.92 -38.67
N THR A 249 -9.36 11.40 -39.61
CA THR A 249 -9.01 10.88 -40.94
C THR A 249 -7.96 9.77 -41.12
N GLY A 250 -8.51 8.59 -41.43
CA GLY A 250 -8.01 7.41 -42.14
C GLY A 250 -6.62 7.36 -42.77
N GLU A 251 -5.97 6.20 -42.60
CA GLU A 251 -5.41 5.38 -43.68
C GLU A 251 -5.14 3.95 -43.17
N GLN A 252 -5.63 2.95 -43.91
CA GLN A 252 -5.39 1.52 -43.64
C GLN A 252 -4.05 1.10 -44.26
N HIS A 253 -3.17 0.46 -43.49
CA HIS A 253 -2.06 -0.33 -44.03
C HIS A 253 -2.03 -1.72 -43.38
N ALA A 254 -2.07 -2.74 -44.24
CA ALA A 254 -2.07 -4.15 -43.88
C ALA A 254 -0.68 -4.63 -43.42
N ALA A 255 -0.64 -5.44 -42.38
CA ALA A 255 0.56 -6.10 -41.87
C ALA A 255 0.88 -7.40 -42.65
N PRO A 256 2.17 -7.72 -42.92
CA PRO A 256 2.56 -9.06 -43.36
C PRO A 256 2.85 -9.98 -42.16
N LYS A 257 2.60 -11.27 -42.36
CA LYS A 257 2.74 -12.36 -41.38
C LYS A 257 4.23 -12.64 -41.06
N ALA A 258 4.55 -12.84 -39.78
CA ALA A 258 5.86 -13.25 -39.29
C ALA A 258 5.95 -14.78 -39.06
N ASP A 259 7.09 -15.33 -39.44
CA ASP A 259 7.46 -16.74 -39.48
C ASP A 259 8.01 -17.21 -38.11
N SER A 260 7.62 -18.39 -37.62
CA SER A 260 7.76 -18.83 -36.22
C SER A 260 9.04 -19.62 -35.88
N ALA A 261 10.07 -19.59 -36.73
CA ALA A 261 11.22 -20.50 -36.59
C ALA A 261 12.51 -19.88 -36.01
N ALA A 262 12.60 -18.55 -35.82
CA ALA A 262 13.85 -17.87 -35.43
C ALA A 262 14.03 -17.62 -33.91
N THR A 263 13.04 -17.91 -33.08
CA THR A 263 12.96 -17.39 -31.69
C THR A 263 13.74 -18.21 -30.65
N GLN A 264 14.11 -19.47 -30.94
CA GLN A 264 14.66 -20.39 -29.91
C GLN A 264 16.11 -20.10 -29.43
N PRO A 265 17.10 -19.78 -30.29
CA PRO A 265 18.49 -19.59 -29.82
C PRO A 265 18.71 -18.25 -29.08
N ALA A 266 17.89 -17.23 -29.35
CA ALA A 266 17.98 -15.94 -28.66
C ALA A 266 17.51 -16.02 -27.19
N VAL A 267 16.41 -16.74 -26.93
CA VAL A 267 15.85 -16.92 -25.59
C VAL A 267 16.81 -17.71 -24.68
N VAL A 268 17.53 -18.70 -25.22
CA VAL A 268 18.53 -19.47 -24.47
C VAL A 268 19.74 -18.61 -24.10
N ALA A 269 20.25 -17.80 -25.04
CA ALA A 269 21.37 -16.89 -24.77
C ALA A 269 21.02 -15.80 -23.73
N GLU A 270 19.80 -15.26 -23.77
CA GLU A 270 19.30 -14.32 -22.76
C GLU A 270 19.16 -14.98 -21.39
N ALA A 271 18.62 -16.20 -21.31
CA ALA A 271 18.48 -16.94 -20.05
C ALA A 271 19.85 -17.25 -19.41
N GLU A 272 20.84 -17.66 -20.19
CA GLU A 272 22.21 -17.86 -19.70
C GLU A 272 22.86 -16.57 -19.21
N SER A 273 22.61 -15.45 -19.90
CA SER A 273 23.11 -14.13 -19.48
C SER A 273 22.49 -13.68 -18.15
N ALA A 274 21.19 -13.87 -17.97
CA ALA A 274 20.48 -13.54 -16.73
C ALA A 274 20.92 -14.44 -15.57
N GLN A 275 21.19 -15.73 -15.84
CA GLN A 275 21.72 -16.65 -14.86
C GLN A 275 23.10 -16.21 -14.36
N ARG A 276 24.00 -15.84 -15.27
CA ARG A 276 25.33 -15.30 -14.91
C ARG A 276 25.22 -14.03 -14.05
N GLN A 277 24.31 -13.12 -14.40
CA GLN A 277 24.08 -11.90 -13.62
C GLN A 277 23.57 -12.21 -12.20
N ARG A 278 22.64 -13.17 -12.05
CA ARG A 278 22.14 -13.60 -10.73
C ARG A 278 23.25 -14.23 -9.87
N GLU A 279 24.08 -15.08 -10.46
CA GLU A 279 25.21 -15.70 -9.77
C GLU A 279 26.24 -14.67 -9.32
N GLN A 280 26.53 -13.70 -10.17
CA GLN A 280 27.42 -12.59 -9.86
C GLN A 280 26.84 -11.68 -8.75
N ALA A 281 25.54 -11.37 -8.80
CA ALA A 281 24.86 -10.63 -7.74
C ALA A 281 24.94 -11.38 -6.39
N ALA A 282 24.73 -12.69 -6.41
CA ALA A 282 24.83 -13.52 -5.22
C ALA A 282 26.27 -13.59 -4.66
N ALA A 283 27.29 -13.61 -5.52
CA ALA A 283 28.68 -13.52 -5.12
C ALA A 283 29.00 -12.18 -4.44
N LEU A 284 28.58 -11.06 -5.03
CA LEU A 284 28.75 -9.72 -4.45
C LEU A 284 28.01 -9.60 -3.10
N ARG A 285 26.79 -10.15 -2.99
CA ARG A 285 26.04 -10.22 -1.74
C ARG A 285 26.81 -10.97 -0.64
N ARG A 286 27.41 -12.13 -0.97
CA ARG A 286 28.23 -12.90 -0.02
C ARG A 286 29.47 -12.12 0.42
N GLN A 287 30.13 -11.43 -0.50
CA GLN A 287 31.28 -10.59 -0.18
C GLN A 287 30.89 -9.41 0.72
N ALA A 288 29.76 -8.76 0.44
CA ALA A 288 29.21 -7.71 1.29
C ALA A 288 28.92 -8.22 2.71
N ALA A 289 28.32 -9.40 2.83
CA ALA A 289 28.06 -10.03 4.13
C ALA A 289 29.36 -10.31 4.92
N ASP A 290 30.44 -10.72 4.26
CA ASP A 290 31.75 -10.89 4.89
C ASP A 290 32.31 -9.56 5.42
N PHE A 291 32.20 -8.48 4.63
CA PHE A 291 32.56 -7.13 5.10
C PHE A 291 31.70 -6.69 6.29
N VAL A 292 30.40 -7.00 6.32
CA VAL A 292 29.52 -6.74 7.47
C VAL A 292 30.01 -7.47 8.72
N GLN A 293 30.42 -8.75 8.61
CA GLN A 293 30.95 -9.53 9.73
C GLN A 293 32.26 -8.95 10.27
N ARG A 294 33.11 -8.42 9.39
CA ARG A 294 34.36 -7.73 9.77
C ARG A 294 34.13 -6.29 10.28
N GLY A 295 32.91 -5.78 10.20
CA GLY A 295 32.57 -4.41 10.60
C GLY A 295 32.97 -3.34 9.56
N GLU A 296 33.37 -3.75 8.36
CA GLU A 296 33.80 -2.89 7.25
C GLU A 296 32.57 -2.41 6.46
N PHE A 297 31.68 -1.65 7.12
CA PHE A 297 30.37 -1.30 6.55
C PHE A 297 30.42 -0.45 5.27
N ALA A 298 31.45 0.37 5.07
CA ALA A 298 31.61 1.14 3.84
C ALA A 298 31.84 0.24 2.62
N ALA A 299 32.74 -0.75 2.75
CA ALA A 299 32.99 -1.75 1.71
C ALA A 299 31.74 -2.62 1.47
N ALA A 300 31.01 -3.00 2.54
CA ALA A 300 29.75 -3.71 2.41
C ALA A 300 28.71 -2.93 1.60
N ILE A 301 28.57 -1.62 1.85
CA ILE A 301 27.65 -0.74 1.11
C ILE A 301 27.97 -0.73 -0.38
N GLU A 302 29.25 -0.67 -0.75
CA GLU A 302 29.67 -0.74 -2.15
C GLU A 302 29.29 -2.08 -2.77
N GLN A 303 29.62 -3.20 -2.13
CA GLN A 303 29.32 -4.53 -2.66
C GLN A 303 27.81 -4.81 -2.76
N PHE A 304 27.01 -4.40 -1.77
CA PHE A 304 25.56 -4.48 -1.86
C PHE A 304 25.00 -3.59 -2.97
N SER A 305 25.59 -2.41 -3.21
CA SER A 305 25.17 -1.52 -4.29
C SER A 305 25.47 -2.13 -5.67
N GLU A 306 26.64 -2.74 -5.85
CA GLU A 306 26.96 -3.47 -7.09
C GLU A 306 26.06 -4.70 -7.27
N ALA A 307 25.80 -5.46 -6.20
CA ALA A 307 24.87 -6.59 -6.24
C ALA A 307 23.46 -6.14 -6.68
N LEU A 308 23.02 -4.99 -6.18
CA LEU A 308 21.71 -4.42 -6.50
C LEU A 308 21.62 -3.91 -7.95
N LYS A 309 22.73 -3.48 -8.57
CA LYS A 309 22.73 -3.16 -10.01
C LYS A 309 22.43 -4.39 -10.87
N LEU A 310 22.89 -5.56 -10.44
CA LEU A 310 22.67 -6.84 -11.13
C LEU A 310 21.33 -7.48 -10.76
N ALA A 311 20.82 -7.22 -9.56
CA ALA A 311 19.55 -7.74 -9.06
C ALA A 311 18.66 -6.61 -8.49
N PRO A 312 18.18 -5.67 -9.33
CA PRO A 312 17.49 -4.45 -8.88
C PRO A 312 16.10 -4.70 -8.28
N GLN A 313 15.61 -5.94 -8.31
CA GLN A 313 14.31 -6.36 -7.77
C GLN A 313 14.44 -7.09 -6.41
N ASP A 314 15.66 -7.37 -5.93
CA ASP A 314 15.85 -8.09 -4.68
C ASP A 314 15.62 -7.15 -3.48
N ALA A 315 14.42 -7.23 -2.90
CA ALA A 315 14.05 -6.49 -1.69
C ALA A 315 14.95 -6.82 -0.49
N SER A 316 15.55 -8.01 -0.45
CA SER A 316 16.45 -8.41 0.65
C SER A 316 17.77 -7.66 0.55
N LEU A 317 18.31 -7.46 -0.65
CA LEU A 317 19.52 -6.64 -0.87
C LEU A 317 19.31 -5.19 -0.45
N LEU A 318 18.11 -4.64 -0.69
CA LEU A 318 17.74 -3.30 -0.23
C LEU A 318 17.70 -3.20 1.30
N VAL A 319 17.17 -4.23 1.98
CA VAL A 319 17.20 -4.31 3.45
C VAL A 319 18.63 -4.41 3.97
N GLU A 320 19.45 -5.32 3.43
CA GLU A 320 20.84 -5.51 3.86
C GLU A 320 21.69 -4.25 3.65
N LEU A 321 21.49 -3.55 2.52
CA LEU A 321 22.10 -2.24 2.27
C LEU A 321 21.62 -1.19 3.27
N GLY A 322 20.31 -1.15 3.55
CA GLY A 322 19.73 -0.29 4.58
C GLY A 322 20.36 -0.52 5.95
N ASP A 323 20.52 -1.78 6.34
CA ASP A 323 21.14 -2.17 7.61
C ASP A 323 22.59 -1.70 7.69
N ALA A 324 23.37 -1.88 6.63
CA ALA A 324 24.74 -1.38 6.55
C ALA A 324 24.80 0.16 6.64
N LEU A 325 23.86 0.87 6.01
CA LEU A 325 23.74 2.33 6.09
C LEU A 325 23.39 2.82 7.51
N VAL A 326 22.54 2.09 8.24
CA VAL A 326 22.25 2.38 9.66
C VAL A 326 23.52 2.27 10.50
N ARG A 327 24.38 1.27 10.25
CA ARG A 327 25.65 1.09 10.99
C ARG A 327 26.61 2.26 10.83
N VAL A 328 26.58 2.94 9.69
CA VAL A 328 27.36 4.17 9.42
C VAL A 328 26.56 5.45 9.69
N LYS A 329 25.41 5.36 10.38
CA LYS A 329 24.54 6.49 10.76
C LYS A 329 23.98 7.31 9.58
N ARG A 330 23.92 6.73 8.37
CA ARG A 330 23.28 7.33 7.19
C ARG A 330 21.79 7.03 7.18
N PHE A 331 21.07 7.57 8.16
CA PHE A 331 19.68 7.21 8.43
C PHE A 331 18.71 7.55 7.30
N ASP A 332 18.90 8.67 6.60
CA ASP A 332 18.02 9.06 5.49
C ASP A 332 18.20 8.15 4.27
N ASP A 333 19.44 7.75 4.00
CA ASP A 333 19.74 6.81 2.93
C ASP A 333 19.21 5.42 3.27
N ALA A 334 19.37 4.96 4.51
CA ALA A 334 18.79 3.71 4.98
C ALA A 334 17.26 3.73 4.86
N GLY A 335 16.62 4.82 5.29
CA GLY A 335 15.18 5.01 5.18
C GLY A 335 14.68 4.88 3.73
N ARG A 336 15.41 5.47 2.77
CA ARG A 336 15.10 5.31 1.34
C ARG A 336 15.21 3.86 0.89
N ARG A 337 16.27 3.13 1.26
CA ARG A 337 16.42 1.71 0.86
C ARG A 337 15.36 0.80 1.47
N TYR A 338 14.95 1.03 2.71
CA TYR A 338 13.84 0.27 3.29
C TYR A 338 12.49 0.61 2.64
N GLN A 339 12.25 1.88 2.26
CA GLN A 339 11.06 2.25 1.49
C GLN A 339 11.06 1.59 0.11
N ASP A 340 12.20 1.56 -0.58
CA ASP A 340 12.37 0.84 -1.84
C ASP A 340 12.09 -0.65 -1.64
N ALA A 341 12.59 -1.26 -0.56
CA ALA A 341 12.34 -2.66 -0.23
C ALA A 341 10.84 -2.93 -0.03
N LEU A 342 10.11 -2.07 0.66
CA LEU A 342 8.66 -2.18 0.84
C LEU A 342 7.89 -1.93 -0.47
N ALA A 343 8.40 -1.09 -1.35
CA ALA A 343 7.82 -0.91 -2.68
C ALA A 343 7.94 -2.18 -3.55
N ARG A 344 8.95 -3.04 -3.30
CA ARG A 344 9.12 -4.33 -3.97
C ARG A 344 8.44 -5.49 -3.25
N SER A 345 8.42 -5.46 -1.92
CA SER A 345 7.79 -6.46 -1.06
C SER A 345 7.05 -5.74 0.09
N PRO A 346 5.75 -5.44 -0.07
CA PRO A 346 4.98 -4.63 0.88
C PRO A 346 4.91 -5.15 2.32
N GLN A 347 5.22 -6.43 2.52
CA GLN A 347 5.24 -7.09 3.83
C GLN A 347 6.66 -7.53 4.21
N GLN A 348 7.70 -6.90 3.66
CA GLN A 348 9.09 -7.20 4.01
C GLN A 348 9.38 -6.82 5.47
N ARG A 349 9.32 -7.82 6.36
CA ARG A 349 9.55 -7.70 7.81
C ARG A 349 10.76 -6.82 8.16
N GLY A 350 11.92 -7.12 7.55
CA GLY A 350 13.18 -6.41 7.81
C GLY A 350 13.13 -4.93 7.43
N ALA A 351 12.37 -4.56 6.40
CA ALA A 351 12.22 -3.16 5.99
C ALA A 351 11.27 -2.38 6.91
N LEU A 352 10.16 -2.99 7.37
CA LEU A 352 9.29 -2.41 8.39
C LEU A 352 10.07 -2.18 9.69
N GLU A 353 10.83 -3.18 10.13
CA GLU A 353 11.69 -3.10 11.31
C GLU A 353 12.75 -2.00 11.16
N GLY A 354 13.44 -1.96 10.02
CA GLY A 354 14.46 -0.95 9.70
C GLY A 354 13.90 0.47 9.70
N LEU A 355 12.74 0.71 9.08
CA LEU A 355 12.08 2.02 9.10
C LEU A 355 11.66 2.44 10.50
N ALA A 356 11.14 1.52 11.31
CA ALA A 356 10.81 1.81 12.70
C ALA A 356 12.05 2.25 13.49
N LEU A 357 13.17 1.52 13.34
CA LEU A 357 14.43 1.83 14.01
C LEU A 357 15.04 3.16 13.56
N VAL A 358 15.01 3.44 12.25
CA VAL A 358 15.42 4.74 11.70
C VAL A 358 14.56 5.86 12.27
N ALA A 359 13.23 5.69 12.29
CA ALA A 359 12.31 6.67 12.84
C ALA A 359 12.55 6.91 14.35
N VAL A 360 12.81 5.86 15.14
CA VAL A 360 13.19 5.99 16.56
C VAL A 360 14.50 6.78 16.70
N SER A 361 15.51 6.49 15.87
CA SER A 361 16.81 7.17 15.89
C SER A 361 16.68 8.66 15.55
N GLN A 362 15.73 9.00 14.68
CA GLN A 362 15.38 10.37 14.30
C GLN A 362 14.32 11.01 15.21
N ARG A 363 13.91 10.34 16.30
CA ARG A 363 12.85 10.78 17.23
C ARG A 363 11.47 11.00 16.58
N ARG A 364 11.23 10.42 15.40
CA ARG A 364 9.92 10.40 14.71
C ARG A 364 9.04 9.28 15.28
N TYR A 365 8.66 9.42 16.55
CA TYR A 365 8.00 8.34 17.29
C TYR A 365 6.62 7.94 16.73
N HIS A 366 5.87 8.87 16.13
CA HIS A 366 4.60 8.53 15.47
C HIS A 366 4.79 7.66 14.23
N ASP A 367 5.82 7.92 13.43
CA ASP A 367 6.16 7.06 12.27
C ASP A 367 6.65 5.69 12.73
N ALA A 368 7.50 5.66 13.77
CA ALA A 368 7.95 4.41 14.37
C ALA A 368 6.78 3.56 14.88
N ARG A 369 5.79 4.20 15.54
CA ARG A 369 4.58 3.54 16.00
C ARG A 369 3.84 2.86 14.86
N ARG A 370 3.56 3.58 13.75
CA ARG A 370 2.84 3.00 12.60
C ARG A 370 3.55 1.75 12.06
N ARG A 371 4.87 1.84 11.85
CA ARG A 371 5.66 0.72 11.32
C ARG A 371 5.74 -0.47 12.28
N LEU A 372 5.81 -0.22 13.59
CA LEU A 372 5.79 -1.28 14.60
C LEU A 372 4.40 -1.91 14.76
N GLN A 373 3.32 -1.15 14.55
CA GLN A 373 1.95 -1.69 14.49
C GLN A 373 1.78 -2.61 13.28
N GLU A 374 2.19 -2.16 12.09
CA GLU A 374 2.21 -2.98 10.87
C GLU A 374 3.02 -4.28 11.08
N LEU A 375 4.19 -4.19 11.74
CA LEU A 375 5.01 -5.36 12.06
C LEU A 375 4.36 -6.31 13.07
N ALA A 376 3.70 -5.77 14.10
CA ALA A 376 3.00 -6.56 15.11
C ALA A 376 1.71 -7.20 14.57
N GLU A 377 1.09 -6.62 13.55
CA GLU A 377 -0.02 -7.22 12.80
C GLU A 377 0.46 -8.34 11.87
N LEU A 378 1.59 -8.12 11.17
CA LEU A 378 2.20 -9.11 10.30
C LEU A 378 2.73 -10.32 11.07
N GLU A 379 3.38 -10.08 12.21
CA GLU A 379 3.95 -11.12 13.07
C GLU A 379 3.51 -10.95 14.54
N PRO A 380 2.29 -11.40 14.90
CA PRO A 380 1.75 -11.23 16.24
C PRO A 380 2.56 -11.89 17.37
N GLN A 381 3.45 -12.82 17.02
CA GLN A 381 4.32 -13.55 17.94
C GLN A 381 5.74 -12.96 18.01
N ASP A 382 6.06 -11.86 17.32
CA ASP A 382 7.35 -11.19 17.44
C ASP A 382 7.42 -10.38 18.75
N ALA A 383 7.99 -11.01 19.78
CA ALA A 383 8.20 -10.41 21.09
C ALA A 383 9.06 -9.12 21.03
N ARG A 384 10.00 -9.01 20.09
CA ARG A 384 10.86 -7.81 19.95
C ARG A 384 10.08 -6.65 19.35
N ALA A 385 9.21 -6.92 18.37
CA ALA A 385 8.32 -5.90 17.81
C ALA A 385 7.41 -5.31 18.90
N TRP A 386 6.76 -6.16 19.71
CA TRP A 386 5.92 -5.72 20.83
C TRP A 386 6.71 -4.94 21.91
N LEU A 387 7.92 -5.39 22.26
CA LEU A 387 8.77 -4.67 23.21
C LEU A 387 9.10 -3.25 22.71
N ARG A 388 9.48 -3.13 21.43
CA ARG A 388 9.81 -1.84 20.81
C ARG A 388 8.58 -0.95 20.66
N LEU A 389 7.42 -1.51 20.33
CA LEU A 389 6.17 -0.75 20.27
C LEU A 389 5.87 -0.14 21.63
N GLY A 390 5.98 -0.90 22.71
CA GLY A 390 5.77 -0.36 24.06
C GLY A 390 6.79 0.73 24.43
N ASP A 391 8.05 0.59 24.01
CA ASP A 391 9.06 1.64 24.21
C ASP A 391 8.75 2.92 23.45
N VAL A 392 8.24 2.81 22.23
CA VAL A 392 7.79 3.96 21.42
C VAL A 392 6.55 4.60 22.03
N GLU A 393 5.56 3.81 22.48
CA GLU A 393 4.36 4.34 23.14
C GLU A 393 4.69 5.08 24.43
N ARG A 394 5.67 4.59 25.21
CA ARG A 394 6.18 5.31 26.38
C ARG A 394 6.81 6.65 25.99
N LYS A 395 7.54 6.73 24.87
CA LYS A 395 8.11 7.99 24.36
C LYS A 395 7.02 8.97 23.89
N LEU A 396 5.88 8.46 23.45
CA LEU A 396 4.68 9.22 23.12
C LEU A 396 3.81 9.56 24.34
N SER A 397 4.23 9.20 25.56
CA SER A 397 3.46 9.36 26.80
C SER A 397 2.14 8.55 26.85
N ASN A 398 1.97 7.58 25.96
CA ASN A 398 0.83 6.67 25.95
C ASN A 398 1.08 5.49 26.91
N HIS A 399 1.09 5.77 28.22
CA HIS A 399 1.45 4.80 29.25
C HIS A 399 0.57 3.53 29.24
N ALA A 400 -0.72 3.65 28.92
CA ALA A 400 -1.62 2.51 28.81
C ALA A 400 -1.23 1.58 27.66
N ALA A 401 -1.00 2.14 26.46
CA ALA A 401 -0.57 1.37 25.29
C ALA A 401 0.82 0.75 25.49
N ALA A 402 1.73 1.47 26.15
CA ALA A 402 3.05 0.97 26.51
C ALA A 402 2.97 -0.27 27.41
N ARG A 403 2.18 -0.21 28.49
CA ARG A 403 1.95 -1.36 29.39
C ARG A 403 1.28 -2.52 28.65
N HIS A 404 0.29 -2.24 27.79
CA HIS A 404 -0.34 -3.29 26.99
C HIS A 404 0.67 -4.03 26.11
N ALA A 405 1.50 -3.30 25.36
CA ALA A 405 2.50 -3.88 24.48
C ALA A 405 3.56 -4.70 25.24
N TRP A 406 4.06 -4.22 26.38
CA TRP A 406 4.99 -5.02 27.20
C TRP A 406 4.34 -6.24 27.83
N SER A 407 3.07 -6.16 28.24
CA SER A 407 2.33 -7.32 28.72
C SER A 407 2.14 -8.38 27.64
N ARG A 408 1.94 -7.97 26.37
CA ARG A 408 1.88 -8.89 25.23
C ARG A 408 3.17 -9.69 25.07
N VAL A 409 4.34 -9.11 25.31
CA VAL A 409 5.63 -9.83 25.32
C VAL A 409 5.61 -11.01 26.29
N LEU A 410 5.02 -10.84 27.48
CA LEU A 410 4.97 -11.89 28.51
C LEU A 410 3.99 -13.01 28.14
N GLN A 411 3.02 -12.75 27.26
CA GLN A 411 2.06 -13.73 26.77
C GLN A 411 2.59 -14.54 25.58
N ILE A 412 3.70 -14.12 24.97
CA ILE A 412 4.35 -14.85 23.87
C ILE A 412 5.22 -15.96 24.47
N HIS A 413 4.82 -17.20 24.24
CA HIS A 413 5.47 -18.39 24.81
C HIS A 413 6.95 -18.49 24.41
N ALA A 414 7.24 -18.28 23.13
CA ALA A 414 8.58 -18.34 22.55
C ALA A 414 9.38 -17.02 22.68
N ALA A 415 8.96 -16.08 23.54
CA ALA A 415 9.69 -14.83 23.73
C ALA A 415 11.10 -15.11 24.30
N PRO A 416 12.17 -14.55 23.70
CA PRO A 416 13.51 -14.72 24.23
C PRO A 416 13.62 -14.25 25.69
N PRO A 417 14.37 -14.96 26.57
CA PRO A 417 14.45 -14.63 27.99
C PRO A 417 14.84 -13.18 28.27
N GLU A 418 15.77 -12.64 27.48
CA GLU A 418 16.23 -11.26 27.59
C GLU A 418 15.14 -10.24 27.26
N VAL A 419 14.30 -10.54 26.26
CA VAL A 419 13.17 -9.69 25.83
C VAL A 419 12.07 -9.74 26.88
N ARG A 420 11.82 -10.91 27.47
CA ARG A 420 10.86 -11.09 28.56
C ARG A 420 11.28 -10.33 29.83
N ALA A 421 12.55 -10.45 30.24
CA ALA A 421 13.09 -9.72 31.38
C ALA A 421 13.01 -8.20 31.16
N ALA A 422 13.35 -7.75 29.94
CA ALA A 422 13.24 -6.36 29.52
C ALA A 422 11.80 -5.82 29.63
N ALA A 423 10.79 -6.61 29.25
CA ALA A 423 9.37 -6.24 29.39
C ALA A 423 8.93 -6.18 30.87
N GLN A 424 9.34 -7.14 31.70
CA GLN A 424 9.03 -7.17 33.13
C GLN A 424 9.56 -5.92 33.86
N GLU A 425 10.81 -5.52 33.59
CA GLU A 425 11.39 -4.33 34.22
C GLU A 425 10.68 -3.03 33.79
N ARG A 426 10.28 -2.93 32.52
CA ARG A 426 9.50 -1.79 32.02
C ARG A 426 8.12 -1.69 32.68
N LEU A 427 7.46 -2.83 32.89
CA LEU A 427 6.18 -2.89 33.60
C LEU A 427 6.34 -2.50 35.07
N ARG A 428 7.39 -2.99 35.75
CA ARG A 428 7.67 -2.65 37.16
C ARG A 428 7.89 -1.15 37.35
N THR A 429 8.71 -0.55 36.48
CA THR A 429 9.02 0.89 36.52
C THR A 429 7.83 1.77 36.12
N ALA A 430 6.91 1.27 35.29
CA ALA A 430 5.69 1.98 34.91
C ALA A 430 4.56 1.95 35.96
N SER A 431 4.70 1.13 37.01
CA SER A 431 3.78 1.06 38.16
C SER A 431 4.27 1.85 39.38
N GLY A 432 5.50 2.38 39.35
CA GLY A 432 6.16 3.08 40.46
C GLY A 432 6.09 4.61 40.41
N LYS A 433 5.26 5.18 39.54
CA LYS A 433 4.95 6.61 39.43
C LYS A 433 3.44 6.76 39.29
#